data_AF-A0A024FEL5-F1
#
_entry.id   AF-A0A024FEL5-F1
#
_cell.length_a   1.000
_cell.length_b   1.000
_cell.length_c   1.000
_cell.angle_alpha   90.00
_cell.angle_beta   90.00
_cell.angle_gamma   90.00
#
_symmetry.space_group_name_H-M   'P 1'
#
loop_
_entity.id
_entity.type
_entity.pdbx_description
1 polymer ?
#
loop_
_entity_poly.entity_id
_entity_poly.type
_entity_poly.pdbx_seq_one_letter_code
_entity_poly.pdbx_strand_id
1 'polypeptide(L)' 'MASLFGHGLVAFTTSKLIDSKSSKLLLFLAICSSILPDLDVLTFNFGISYSHPFGHRGFTHSLLFALL' A
#
# COMPACT_ATOMS: atom_id res chain seq x y z
N MET A 1 1.18 -3.13 11.89
CA MET A 1 1.03 -2.17 10.78
C MET A 1 2.34 -2.16 10.04
N ALA A 2 2.37 -2.64 8.80
CA ALA A 2 3.53 -2.42 7.98
C ALA A 2 3.60 -0.91 7.69
N SER A 3 4.77 -0.32 7.90
CA SER A 3 4.99 1.10 7.68
C SER A 3 5.18 1.36 6.20
N LEU A 4 5.00 2.61 5.77
CA LEU A 4 5.37 3.11 4.43
C LEU A 4 6.73 2.56 3.98
N PHE A 5 7.70 2.54 4.91
CA PHE A 5 9.04 2.00 4.68
C PHE A 5 9.08 0.47 4.56
N GLY A 6 8.30 -0.26 5.37
CA GLY A 6 8.19 -1.72 5.30
C GLY A 6 7.60 -2.19 3.98
N HIS A 7 6.50 -1.57 3.54
CA HIS A 7 5.85 -1.89 2.26
C HIS A 7 6.75 -1.58 1.06
N GLY A 8 7.45 -0.43 1.07
CA GLY A 8 8.40 -0.09 0.02
C GLY A 8 9.60 -1.03 -0.04
N LEU A 9 10.16 -1.40 1.13
CA LEU A 9 11.31 -2.31 1.21
C LEU A 9 10.93 -3.71 0.70
N VAL A 10 9.80 -4.27 1.13
CA VAL A 10 9.34 -5.59 0.70
C VAL A 10 9.03 -5.59 -0.80
N ALA A 11 8.32 -4.58 -1.31
CA ALA A 11 8.04 -4.48 -2.75
C ALA A 11 9.35 -4.43 -3.58
N PHE A 12 10.34 -3.66 -3.11
CA PHE A 12 11.64 -3.56 -3.77
C PHE A 12 12.40 -4.90 -3.78
N THR A 13 12.51 -5.56 -2.63
CA THR A 13 13.26 -6.83 -2.53
C THR A 13 12.57 -7.93 -3.32
N THR A 14 11.25 -8.05 -3.24
CA THR A 14 10.47 -9.03 -4.01
C THR A 14 10.57 -8.78 -5.51
N SER A 15 10.49 -7.53 -5.97
CA SER A 15 10.67 -7.18 -7.39
C SER A 15 12.05 -7.60 -7.90
N LYS A 16 13.12 -7.36 -7.11
CA LYS A 16 14.48 -7.77 -7.48
C LYS A 16 14.74 -9.27 -7.40
N LEU A 17 14.04 -9.98 -6.51
CA LEU A 17 14.16 -11.42 -6.36
C LEU A 17 13.49 -12.19 -7.51
N ILE A 18 12.32 -11.71 -7.96
CA ILE A 18 11.54 -12.35 -9.04
C ILE A 18 12.14 -12.05 -10.40
N ASP A 19 12.52 -10.79 -10.65
CA ASP A 19 13.14 -10.40 -11.92
C ASP A 19 14.23 -9.34 -11.73
N SER A 20 15.48 -9.74 -11.94
CA SER A 20 16.63 -8.84 -11.86
C SER A 20 16.62 -7.75 -12.94
N LYS A 21 15.92 -8.00 -14.07
CA LYS A 21 15.72 -7.07 -15.19
C LYS A 21 14.44 -6.25 -15.11
N SER A 22 13.77 -6.23 -13.96
CA SER A 22 12.59 -5.39 -13.73
C SER A 22 12.85 -3.95 -14.18
N SER A 23 11.98 -3.43 -15.05
CA SER A 23 12.04 -2.05 -15.51
C SER A 23 11.85 -1.08 -14.33
N LYS A 24 12.44 0.12 -14.41
CA LYS A 24 12.27 1.16 -13.38
C LYS A 24 10.79 1.50 -13.16
N LEU A 25 9.99 1.40 -14.22
CA LEU A 25 8.57 1.65 -14.20
C LEU A 25 7.83 0.56 -13.40
N LEU A 26 8.12 -0.73 -13.63
CA LEU A 26 7.54 -1.83 -12.86
C LEU A 26 7.90 -1.75 -11.37
N LEU A 27 9.14 -1.36 -11.05
CA LEU A 27 9.58 -1.18 -9.67
C LEU A 27 8.79 -0.06 -8.98
N PHE A 28 8.59 1.06 -9.68
CA PHE A 28 7.79 2.17 -9.17
C PHE A 28 6.33 1.76 -8.92
N LEU A 29 5.69 1.07 -9.88
CA LEU A 29 4.33 0.57 -9.69
C LEU A 29 4.23 -0.43 -8.53
N ALA A 30 5.21 -1.33 -8.37
CA ALA A 30 5.21 -2.28 -7.27
C ALA A 30 5.27 -1.60 -5.89
N ILE A 31 6.12 -0.58 -5.75
CA ILE A 31 6.24 0.20 -4.51
C ILE A 31 4.99 1.04 -4.27
N CYS A 32 4.45 1.70 -5.30
CA CYS A 32 3.23 2.51 -5.14
C CYS A 32 2.01 1.65 -4.79
N SER A 33 1.85 0.49 -5.44
CA SER A 33 0.76 -0.45 -5.18
C SER A 33 0.80 -1.03 -3.76
N SER A 34 2.00 -1.31 -3.22
CA SER A 34 2.12 -1.80 -1.84
C SER A 34 1.79 -0.75 -0.78
N ILE A 35 1.88 0.53 -1.12
CA ILE A 35 1.65 1.67 -0.21
C ILE A 35 0.20 2.20 -0.30
N LEU A 36 -0.43 2.10 -1.47
CA LEU A 36 -1.78 2.62 -1.73
C LEU A 36 -2.83 2.26 -0.65
N PRO A 37 -2.87 1.02 -0.13
CA PRO A 37 -3.80 0.66 0.93
C PRO A 37 -3.62 1.45 2.23
N ASP A 38 -2.41 1.88 2.58
CA ASP A 38 -2.15 2.63 3.82
C ASP A 38 -2.67 4.08 3.78
N LEU A 39 -3.20 4.56 2.64
CA LEU A 39 -3.77 5.91 2.54
C LEU A 39 -5.03 6.09 3.39
N ASP A 40 -5.66 5.01 3.85
CA ASP A 40 -6.77 5.07 4.80
C ASP A 40 -6.37 5.70 6.15
N VAL A 41 -5.08 5.78 6.48
CA VAL A 41 -4.59 6.51 7.66
C VAL A 41 -4.84 8.02 7.55
N LEU A 42 -4.97 8.57 6.33
CA LEU A 42 -5.27 9.99 6.14
C LEU A 42 -6.68 10.35 6.63
N THR A 43 -7.62 9.40 6.66
CA THR A 43 -9.01 9.68 7.08
C THR A 43 -9.10 10.10 8.55
N PHE A 44 -8.17 9.63 9.38
CA PHE A 44 -8.04 10.12 10.76
C PHE A 44 -7.60 11.58 10.84
N ASN A 45 -6.74 12.06 9.92
CA ASN A 45 -6.36 13.48 9.86
C ASN A 45 -7.54 14.38 9.44
N PHE A 46 -8.53 13.82 8.75
CA PHE A 46 -9.78 14.52 8.41
C PHE A 46 -10.84 14.42 9.52
N GLY A 47 -10.51 13.88 10.70
CA GLY A 47 -11.42 13.79 11.84
C GLY A 47 -12.44 12.64 11.76
N ILE A 48 -12.25 11.69 10.84
CA ILE A 48 -13.13 10.53 10.71
C ILE A 48 -12.80 9.52 11.81
N SER A 49 -13.81 9.17 12.62
CA SER A 49 -13.65 8.20 13.72
C SER A 49 -13.41 6.78 13.20
N TYR A 50 -12.62 5.99 13.94
CA TYR A 50 -12.32 4.59 13.61
C TYR A 50 -13.57 3.69 13.47
N SER A 51 -14.66 4.06 14.14
CA SER A 51 -15.96 3.38 14.07
C SER A 51 -16.68 3.58 12.74
N HIS A 52 -16.28 4.57 11.93
CA HIS A 52 -16.83 4.78 10.59
C HIS A 52 -16.14 3.82 9.59
N PRO A 53 -16.85 3.25 8.61
CA PRO A 53 -16.26 2.34 7.62
C PRO A 53 -15.06 2.95 6.87
N PHE A 54 -15.07 4.25 6.56
CA PHE A 54 -13.91 4.96 5.98
C PHE A 54 -12.79 5.29 6.99
N GLY A 55 -13.07 5.23 8.29
CA GLY A 55 -12.08 5.38 9.36
C GLY A 55 -11.47 4.04 9.79
N HIS A 56 -11.96 2.91 9.28
CA HIS A 56 -11.40 1.61 9.62
C HIS A 56 -10.18 1.32 8.73
N ARG A 57 -9.03 1.02 9.34
CA ARG A 57 -7.75 0.70 8.64
C ARG A 57 -7.75 -0.56 7.75
N GLY A 58 -8.93 -1.13 7.52
CA GLY A 58 -9.11 -2.34 6.73
C GLY A 58 -9.91 -2.12 5.46
N PHE A 59 -10.46 -0.92 5.24
CA PHE A 59 -11.35 -0.66 4.10
C PHE A 59 -10.60 -0.80 2.77
N THR A 60 -9.41 -0.20 2.69
CA THR A 60 -8.51 -0.23 1.54
C THR A 60 -7.64 -1.48 1.47
N HIS A 61 -7.67 -2.34 2.49
CA HIS A 61 -7.01 -3.65 2.50
C HIS A 61 -7.89 -4.77 1.90
N SER A 62 -8.99 -4.41 1.24
CA SER A 62 -9.89 -5.35 0.59
C SER A 62 -9.36 -5.78 -0.77
N LEU A 63 -9.78 -6.98 -1.21
CA LEU A 63 -9.43 -7.56 -2.52
C LEU A 63 -9.76 -6.63 -3.70
N LEU A 64 -10.80 -5.81 -3.56
CA LEU A 64 -11.21 -4.82 -4.55
C LEU A 64 -10.13 -3.74 -4.74
N PHE A 65 -9.54 -3.25 -3.65
CA PHE A 65 -8.45 -2.27 -3.70
C PHE A 65 -7.11 -2.87 -4.16
N ALA A 66 -6.90 -4.18 -3.99
CA ALA A 66 -5.73 -4.86 -4.54
C ALA A 66 -5.75 -4.97 -6.08
N LEU A 67 -6.92 -4.80 -6.72
CA LEU A 67 -7.10 -4.82 -8.17
C LEU A 67 -7.04 -3.42 -8.81
N LEU A 68 -7.00 -2.35 -7.99
CA LEU A 68 -6.86 -0.95 -8.42
C LEU A 68 -5.40 -0.54 -8.50
#